data_AF-A0A2M8NJZ7-F1
#
_entry.id   AF-A0A2M8NJZ7-F1
#
_cell.length_a   1.000
_cell.length_b   1.000
_cell.length_c   1.000
_cell.angle_alpha   90.00
_cell.angle_beta   90.00
_cell.angle_gamma   90.00
#
_symmetry.space_group_name_H-M   'P 1'
#
loop_
_entity.id
_entity.type
_entity.pdbx_description
1 polymer ?
#
loop_
_entity_poly.entity_id
_entity_poly.type
_entity_poly.pdbx_seq_one_letter_code
_entity_poly.pdbx_strand_id
1 'polypeptide(L)'
;MCSGVTFLIGLFLLFKGDFRVSNRWIPPQQGRTIGLILMAPFVIGICAGALLLPSAMDASGQTADMDALMSSPQVTQIVLIEFGALIIAIGLSIYAILNTPPSDGVRMTPPSAPPRPIGRQPGGHPLETERSAPFAAPPPRPAPTASPLPDIMTVEQAAAYLGVTPEEILSLIETSQLGAVRAGGSYLIARSALDDYRGRG
;
A
#
# COMPACT_ATOMS: atom_id res chain seq x y z
N MET A 1 6.65 9.98 25.37
CA MET A 1 7.55 9.19 24.48
C MET A 1 6.81 8.43 23.38
N CYS A 2 5.52 8.12 23.53
CA CYS A 2 4.76 7.38 22.52
C CYS A 2 4.55 8.15 21.19
N SER A 3 4.51 9.49 21.24
CA SER A 3 4.27 10.35 20.08
C SER A 3 5.39 10.29 19.03
N GLY A 4 6.63 10.03 19.44
CA GLY A 4 7.75 9.90 18.50
C GLY A 4 7.64 8.67 17.62
N VAL A 5 7.23 7.52 18.18
CA VAL A 5 7.07 6.27 17.41
C VAL A 5 5.90 6.39 16.43
N THR A 6 4.76 6.93 16.87
CA THR A 6 3.60 7.12 15.98
C THR A 6 3.89 8.14 14.89
N PHE A 7 4.68 9.18 15.18
CA PHE A 7 5.18 10.11 14.18
C PHE A 7 6.05 9.40 13.14
N LEU A 8 7.04 8.60 13.54
CA LEU A 8 7.91 7.88 12.59
C LEU A 8 7.12 6.90 11.72
N ILE A 9 6.15 6.18 12.31
CA ILE A 9 5.25 5.30 11.55
C ILE A 9 4.43 6.13 10.56
N GLY A 10 3.82 7.23 11.00
CA GLY A 10 3.06 8.11 10.12
C GLY A 10 3.89 8.66 8.96
N LEU A 11 5.14 9.03 9.22
CA LEU A 11 6.08 9.56 8.23
C LEU A 11 6.43 8.51 7.19
N PHE A 12 6.74 7.30 7.66
CA PHE A 12 7.01 6.16 6.78
C PHE A 12 5.82 5.85 5.87
N LEU A 13 4.60 5.84 6.41
CA LEU A 13 3.38 5.64 5.64
C LEU A 13 3.12 6.76 4.62
N LEU A 14 3.52 7.99 4.93
CA LEU A 14 3.38 9.15 4.05
C LEU A 14 4.28 9.05 2.81
N PHE A 15 5.53 8.60 2.98
CA PHE A 15 6.48 8.43 1.88
C PHE A 15 6.21 7.18 1.06
N LYS A 16 6.04 6.03 1.71
CA LYS A 16 5.83 4.76 1.02
C LYS A 16 4.43 4.72 0.39
N GLY A 17 3.41 5.09 1.15
CA GLY A 17 2.01 5.11 0.72
C GLY A 17 1.38 3.72 0.61
N ASP A 18 2.05 2.76 -0.02
CA ASP A 18 1.55 1.39 -0.19
C ASP A 18 2.06 0.47 0.92
N PHE A 19 1.17 -0.29 1.54
CA PHE A 19 1.54 -1.32 2.51
C PHE A 19 0.44 -2.36 2.64
N ARG A 20 0.83 -3.53 3.15
CA ARG A 20 -0.05 -4.68 3.30
C ARG A 20 -0.18 -4.99 4.79
N VAL A 21 -1.41 -4.94 5.31
CA VAL A 21 -1.72 -5.25 6.71
C VAL A 21 -2.81 -6.31 6.75
N SER A 22 -2.55 -7.41 7.46
CA SER A 22 -3.53 -8.49 7.69
C SER A 22 -4.21 -8.97 6.41
N ASN A 23 -3.41 -9.27 5.38
CA ASN A 23 -3.85 -9.69 4.05
C ASN A 23 -4.70 -8.67 3.26
N ARG A 24 -4.83 -7.43 3.74
CA ARG A 24 -5.48 -6.34 3.02
C ARG A 24 -4.44 -5.47 2.33
N TRP A 25 -4.67 -5.17 1.06
CA TRP A 25 -3.84 -4.23 0.30
C TRP A 25 -4.39 -2.81 0.52
N ILE A 26 -3.58 -1.93 1.11
CA ILE A 26 -3.98 -0.54 1.33
C ILE A 26 -3.46 0.31 0.16
N PRO A 27 -4.34 0.98 -0.60
CA PRO A 27 -3.92 1.79 -1.73
C PRO A 27 -3.10 3.01 -1.25
N PRO A 28 -2.18 3.50 -2.10
CA PRO A 28 -1.21 4.53 -1.70
C PRO A 28 -1.86 5.85 -1.24
N GLN A 29 -3.00 6.22 -1.84
CA GLN A 29 -3.75 7.41 -1.41
C GLN A 29 -4.27 7.27 0.01
N GLN A 30 -4.83 6.11 0.35
CA GLN A 30 -5.38 5.86 1.68
C GLN A 30 -4.27 5.72 2.73
N GLY A 31 -3.16 5.06 2.39
CA GLY A 31 -2.00 4.94 3.28
C GLY A 31 -1.38 6.30 3.63
N ARG A 32 -1.33 7.24 2.67
CA ARG A 32 -0.88 8.63 2.92
C ARG A 32 -1.83 9.38 3.86
N THR A 33 -3.15 9.22 3.71
CA THR A 33 -4.14 9.82 4.62
C THR A 33 -4.00 9.27 6.04
N ILE A 34 -3.82 7.95 6.18
CA ILE A 34 -3.56 7.32 7.49
C ILE A 34 -2.25 7.87 8.09
N GLY A 35 -1.20 8.00 7.27
CA GLY A 35 0.06 8.63 7.68
C GLY A 35 -0.12 10.05 8.22
N LEU A 36 -0.88 10.89 7.52
CA LEU A 36 -1.21 12.26 7.95
C LEU A 36 -1.99 12.28 9.27
N ILE A 37 -2.96 11.38 9.44
CA ILE A 37 -3.75 11.27 10.69
C ILE A 37 -2.83 10.92 11.86
N LEU A 38 -1.89 10.00 11.69
CA LEU A 38 -0.94 9.60 12.73
C LEU A 38 0.11 10.67 13.06
N MET A 39 0.39 11.59 12.12
CA MET A 39 1.28 12.73 12.37
C MET A 39 0.60 13.84 13.20
N ALA A 40 -0.72 13.98 13.11
CA ALA A 40 -1.46 15.13 13.63
C ALA A 40 -1.25 15.40 15.15
N PRO A 41 -1.27 14.41 16.06
CA PRO A 41 -1.07 14.65 17.49
C PRO A 41 0.30 15.27 17.80
N PHE A 42 1.34 14.85 17.10
CA PHE A 42 2.69 15.39 17.28
C PHE A 42 2.80 16.83 16.79
N VAL A 43 2.20 17.15 15.64
CA VAL A 43 2.16 18.53 15.12
C VAL A 43 1.39 19.44 16.08
N ILE A 44 0.25 18.97 16.61
CA ILE A 44 -0.53 19.70 17.62
C ILE A 44 0.32 19.94 18.87
N GLY A 45 1.06 18.94 19.36
CA GLY A 45 1.96 19.07 20.51
C GLY A 45 3.06 20.11 20.30
N ILE A 46 3.73 20.10 19.14
CA ILE A 46 4.73 21.11 18.79
C ILE A 46 4.10 22.50 18.72
N CYS A 47 2.95 22.65 18.06
CA CYS A 47 2.27 23.94 17.94
C CYS A 47 1.83 24.48 19.31
N ALA A 48 1.24 23.63 20.17
CA ALA A 48 0.85 24.01 21.52
C ALA A 48 2.07 24.40 22.37
N GLY A 49 3.15 23.62 22.30
CA GLY A 49 4.40 23.92 22.98
C GLY A 49 5.02 25.24 22.53
N ALA A 50 5.08 25.49 21.21
CA ALA A 50 5.62 26.73 20.65
C ALA A 50 4.81 27.97 21.04
N LEU A 51 3.49 27.85 21.20
CA LEU A 51 2.63 28.95 21.66
C LEU A 51 2.77 29.23 23.16
N LEU A 52 3.17 28.23 23.96
CA LEU A 52 3.24 28.33 25.42
C LEU A 52 4.67 28.54 25.96
N LEU A 53 5.69 28.25 25.14
CA LEU A 53 7.09 28.55 25.42
C LEU A 53 7.34 30.03 25.76
N PRO A 54 6.77 31.02 25.02
CA PRO A 54 6.96 32.43 25.33
C PRO A 54 6.39 32.83 26.69
N SER A 55 5.30 32.21 27.13
CA SER A 55 4.70 32.47 28.46
C SER A 55 5.49 31.86 29.61
N ALA A 56 6.40 30.92 29.33
CA ALA A 56 7.24 30.27 30.34
C ALA A 56 8.63 30.91 30.50
N MET A 57 9.04 31.77 29.56
CA MET A 57 10.30 32.50 29.65
C MET A 57 10.06 33.84 30.34
N ASP A 58 10.46 33.94 31.61
CA ASP A 58 10.53 35.22 32.29
C ASP A 58 11.59 36.12 31.64
N ALA A 59 11.36 37.44 31.70
CA ALA A 59 12.25 38.45 31.12
C ALA A 59 13.69 38.42 31.67
N SER A 60 13.91 37.70 32.76
CA SER A 60 15.23 37.44 33.36
C SER A 60 16.09 36.45 32.58
N GLY A 61 15.55 35.76 31.58
CA GLY A 61 16.27 34.75 30.79
C GLY A 61 16.63 33.49 31.58
N GLN A 62 16.14 33.38 32.82
CA GLN A 62 16.36 32.24 33.68
C GLN A 62 15.36 31.15 33.29
N THR A 63 15.85 29.98 32.87
CA THR A 63 15.00 28.84 32.54
C THR A 63 14.18 28.48 33.76
N ALA A 64 12.84 28.56 33.66
CA ALA A 64 11.94 28.12 34.71
C ALA A 64 12.32 26.69 35.14
N ASP A 65 12.29 26.46 36.45
CA ASP A 65 12.56 25.14 37.01
C ASP A 65 11.64 24.10 36.36
N MET A 66 12.22 23.04 35.81
CA MET A 66 11.48 22.06 35.00
C MET A 66 10.39 21.38 35.83
N ASP A 67 10.61 21.25 37.14
CA ASP A 67 9.64 20.69 38.08
C ASP A 67 8.41 21.61 38.25
N ALA A 68 8.64 22.92 38.37
CA ALA A 68 7.58 23.92 38.42
C ALA A 68 6.77 23.91 37.12
N LEU A 69 7.44 23.75 35.97
CA LEU A 69 6.80 23.68 34.66
C LEU A 69 5.95 22.41 34.51
N MET A 70 6.41 21.25 34.98
CA MET A 70 5.64 20.00 34.94
C MET A 70 4.43 20.02 35.88
N SER A 71 4.52 20.72 37.02
CA SER A 71 3.40 20.90 37.95
C SER A 71 2.36 21.95 37.49
N SER A 72 2.64 22.68 36.40
CA SER A 72 1.74 23.67 35.83
C SER A 72 0.43 23.00 35.35
N PRO A 73 -0.74 23.54 35.76
CA PRO A 73 -2.03 23.09 35.24
C PRO A 73 -2.13 23.20 33.71
N GLN A 74 -1.45 24.20 33.13
CA GLN A 74 -1.45 24.43 31.69
C GLN A 74 -0.72 23.29 30.97
N VAL A 75 0.46 22.89 31.45
CA VAL A 75 1.22 21.77 30.90
C VAL A 75 0.44 20.47 31.03
N THR A 76 -0.20 20.26 32.18
CA THR A 76 -1.07 19.09 32.39
C THR A 76 -2.22 19.03 31.38
N GLN A 77 -2.87 20.16 31.08
CA GLN A 77 -3.94 20.23 30.08
C GLN A 77 -3.45 19.93 28.66
N ILE A 78 -2.29 20.45 28.26
CA ILE A 78 -1.69 20.15 26.93
C ILE A 78 -1.45 18.65 26.80
N VAL A 79 -0.84 18.03 27.81
CA VAL A 79 -0.54 16.59 27.80
C VAL A 79 -1.83 15.78 27.69
N LEU A 80 -2.89 16.19 28.39
CA LEU A 80 -4.20 15.53 28.30
C LEU A 80 -4.81 15.66 26.90
N ILE A 81 -4.71 16.84 26.29
CA ILE A 81 -5.18 17.11 24.92
C ILE A 81 -4.38 16.29 23.91
N GLU A 82 -3.04 16.25 24.03
CA GLU A 82 -2.17 15.45 23.15
C GLU A 82 -2.52 13.96 23.26
N PHE A 83 -2.71 13.45 24.47
CA PHE A 83 -3.08 12.06 24.70
C PHE A 83 -4.46 11.73 24.12
N GLY A 84 -5.44 12.62 24.29
CA GLY A 84 -6.76 12.48 23.67
C GLY A 84 -6.69 12.49 22.14
N ALA A 85 -5.92 13.42 21.56
CA ALA A 85 -5.70 13.50 20.11
C ALA A 85 -5.01 12.24 19.58
N LEU A 86 -4.06 11.67 20.32
CA LEU A 86 -3.38 10.43 19.96
C LEU A 86 -4.34 9.24 19.92
N ILE A 87 -5.20 9.08 20.92
CA ILE A 87 -6.21 8.01 20.96
C ILE A 87 -7.15 8.13 19.76
N ILE A 88 -7.63 9.35 19.47
CA ILE A 88 -8.52 9.61 18.32
C ILE A 88 -7.81 9.28 17.00
N ALA A 89 -6.55 9.71 16.84
CA ALA A 89 -5.77 9.44 15.63
C ALA A 89 -5.55 7.94 15.40
N ILE A 90 -5.23 7.18 16.45
CA ILE A 90 -5.09 5.73 16.38
C ILE A 90 -6.43 5.08 16.04
N GLY A 91 -7.52 5.49 16.71
CA GLY A 91 -8.87 4.99 16.46
C GLY A 91 -9.32 5.23 15.01
N LEU A 92 -9.14 6.44 14.49
CA LEU A 92 -9.44 6.79 13.09
C LEU A 92 -8.59 6.00 12.11
N SER A 93 -7.31 5.77 12.42
CA SER A 93 -6.41 4.97 11.59
C SER A 93 -6.87 3.52 11.51
N ILE A 94 -7.22 2.92 12.65
CA ILE A 94 -7.75 1.54 12.71
C ILE A 94 -9.09 1.47 11.96
N TYR A 95 -9.99 2.42 12.20
CA TYR A 95 -11.28 2.49 11.53
C TYR A 95 -11.13 2.58 10.01
N ALA A 96 -10.23 3.43 9.52
CA ALA A 96 -9.93 3.55 8.09
C ALA A 96 -9.40 2.23 7.50
N ILE A 97 -8.55 1.50 8.24
CA ILE A 97 -8.05 0.19 7.81
C ILE A 97 -9.18 -0.85 7.74
N LEU A 98 -10.04 -0.92 8.77
CA LEU A 98 -11.12 -1.91 8.85
C LEU A 98 -12.21 -1.69 7.80
N ASN A 99 -12.49 -0.43 7.46
CA ASN A 99 -13.44 -0.07 6.41
C ASN A 99 -12.91 -0.27 5.00
N THR A 100 -11.61 -0.54 4.83
CA THR A 100 -11.09 -0.91 3.52
C THR A 100 -11.67 -2.28 3.16
N PRO A 101 -12.46 -2.41 2.08
CA PRO A 101 -12.99 -3.70 1.68
C PRO A 101 -11.81 -4.67 1.53
N PRO A 102 -11.95 -5.94 1.98
CA PRO A 102 -10.97 -6.95 1.64
C PRO A 102 -10.77 -6.86 0.14
N SER A 103 -9.52 -6.68 -0.28
CA SER A 103 -9.19 -6.90 -1.67
C SER A 103 -9.41 -8.39 -1.86
N ASP A 104 -10.64 -8.77 -2.24
CA ASP A 104 -10.86 -10.01 -2.96
C ASP A 104 -9.73 -10.01 -3.98
N GLY A 105 -8.95 -11.09 -4.01
CA GLY A 105 -7.78 -11.21 -4.87
C GLY A 105 -8.12 -11.17 -6.36
N VAL A 106 -9.14 -10.38 -6.76
CA VAL A 106 -9.43 -9.75 -8.04
C VAL A 106 -8.11 -9.30 -8.61
N ARG A 107 -7.51 -10.30 -9.26
CA ARG A 107 -7.11 -10.28 -10.63
C ARG A 107 -6.58 -8.90 -10.95
N MET A 108 -5.26 -8.81 -11.01
CA MET A 108 -4.68 -8.28 -12.23
C MET A 108 -5.43 -8.96 -13.39
N THR A 109 -6.60 -8.44 -13.77
CA THR A 109 -7.05 -8.56 -15.14
C THR A 109 -5.86 -7.97 -15.89
N PRO A 110 -5.12 -8.80 -16.66
CA PRO A 110 -4.09 -8.28 -17.53
C PRO A 110 -4.72 -7.09 -18.26
N PRO A 111 -4.01 -5.95 -18.41
CA PRO A 111 -4.55 -4.77 -19.07
C PRO A 111 -5.22 -5.24 -20.37
N SER A 112 -6.55 -5.27 -20.33
CA SER A 112 -7.35 -5.89 -21.37
C SER A 112 -7.28 -4.97 -22.56
N ALA A 113 -6.36 -5.33 -23.45
CA ALA A 113 -6.07 -4.72 -24.73
C ALA A 113 -5.48 -3.30 -24.67
N PRO A 114 -4.50 -2.98 -25.54
CA PRO A 114 -4.21 -1.59 -25.86
C PRO A 114 -5.52 -0.89 -26.29
N PRO A 115 -5.71 0.40 -25.98
CA PRO A 115 -6.84 1.16 -26.50
C PRO A 115 -6.88 0.90 -28.01
N ARG A 116 -7.95 0.22 -28.48
CA ARG A 116 -8.17 0.11 -29.92
C ARG A 116 -8.02 1.54 -30.45
N PRO A 117 -7.15 1.78 -31.46
CA PRO A 117 -7.10 3.09 -32.10
C PRO A 117 -8.54 3.41 -32.44
N ILE A 118 -9.06 4.52 -31.91
CA ILE A 118 -10.38 5.03 -32.28
C ILE A 118 -10.36 5.01 -33.80
N GLY A 119 -11.15 4.09 -34.37
CA GLY A 119 -11.29 3.94 -35.80
C GLY A 119 -11.64 5.32 -36.30
N ARG A 120 -10.69 5.91 -37.02
CA ARG A 120 -10.81 7.17 -37.73
C ARG A 120 -12.07 7.05 -38.55
N GLN A 121 -13.14 7.67 -38.06
CA GLN A 121 -14.42 7.73 -38.75
C GLN A 121 -14.14 8.44 -40.09
N PRO A 122 -14.21 7.74 -41.23
CA PRO A 122 -13.96 8.36 -42.53
C PRO A 122 -15.25 9.05 -42.95
N GLY A 123 -15.24 10.38 -42.94
CA GLY A 123 -16.42 11.17 -43.31
C GLY A 123 -16.08 12.62 -43.57
N GLY A 124 -15.40 12.88 -44.69
CA GLY A 124 -15.45 14.17 -45.39
C GLY A 124 -14.57 15.30 -44.86
N HIS A 125 -13.35 15.41 -45.39
CA HIS A 125 -12.85 16.72 -45.83
C HIS A 125 -13.23 16.88 -47.31
N PRO A 126 -13.55 18.10 -47.78
CA PRO A 126 -12.48 18.93 -48.33
C PRO A 126 -12.65 20.40 -47.86
N LEU A 127 -11.62 21.21 -47.61
CA LEU A 127 -10.50 21.55 -48.47
C LEU A 127 -9.32 22.09 -47.65
N GLU A 128 -8.11 21.79 -48.14
CA GLU A 128 -6.92 22.65 -48.20
C GLU A 128 -6.44 23.39 -46.94
N THR A 129 -5.28 22.99 -46.44
CA THR A 129 -4.07 23.84 -46.53
C THR A 129 -2.84 22.93 -46.39
N GLU A 130 -2.22 22.72 -47.55
CA GLU A 130 -0.89 22.16 -47.76
C GLU A 130 0.17 22.92 -46.94
N ARG A 131 0.88 22.22 -46.04
CA ARG A 131 2.19 22.68 -45.58
C ARG A 131 3.13 21.49 -45.42
N SER A 132 3.93 21.31 -46.46
CA SER A 132 4.97 20.31 -46.63
C SER A 132 6.03 20.36 -45.53
N ALA A 133 6.30 19.21 -44.91
CA ALA A 133 7.53 18.98 -44.15
C ALA A 133 8.15 17.62 -44.55
N PRO A 134 9.48 17.48 -44.58
CA PRO A 134 10.16 16.31 -45.13
C PRO A 134 10.08 15.09 -44.21
N PHE A 135 9.89 13.95 -44.85
CA PHE A 135 9.68 12.63 -44.29
C PHE A 135 10.95 12.08 -43.60
N ALA A 136 10.93 11.96 -42.27
CA ALA A 136 11.91 11.18 -41.52
C ALA A 136 11.36 9.77 -41.26
N ALA A 137 12.13 8.74 -41.62
CA ALA A 137 11.74 7.34 -41.47
C ALA A 137 11.57 6.95 -39.98
N PRO A 138 10.52 6.20 -39.61
CA PRO A 138 10.33 5.75 -38.23
C PRO A 138 11.29 4.60 -37.87
N PRO A 139 11.81 4.54 -36.62
CA PRO A 139 12.69 3.47 -36.16
C PRO A 139 11.97 2.10 -36.03
N PRO A 140 12.70 0.98 -36.12
CA PRO A 140 12.15 -0.36 -35.99
C PRO A 140 11.58 -0.59 -34.59
N ARG A 141 10.34 -1.10 -34.55
CA ARG A 141 9.56 -1.38 -33.34
C ARG A 141 10.15 -2.61 -32.63
N PRO A 142 10.48 -2.56 -31.32
CA PRO A 142 10.88 -3.75 -30.56
C PRO A 142 9.69 -4.72 -30.44
N ALA A 143 9.94 -6.00 -30.71
CA ALA A 143 8.95 -7.07 -30.57
C ALA A 143 8.58 -7.26 -29.08
N PRO A 144 7.28 -7.34 -28.73
CA PRO A 144 6.88 -7.63 -27.35
C PRO A 144 7.23 -9.07 -26.99
N THR A 145 8.10 -9.24 -25.99
CA THR A 145 8.33 -10.50 -25.29
C THR A 145 7.02 -10.95 -24.66
N ALA A 146 6.51 -12.11 -25.11
CA ALA A 146 5.30 -12.72 -24.59
C ALA A 146 5.45 -13.03 -23.10
N SER A 147 4.58 -12.46 -22.26
CA SER A 147 4.46 -12.89 -20.87
C SER A 147 3.92 -14.34 -20.84
N PRO A 148 4.56 -15.27 -20.11
CA PRO A 148 4.05 -16.63 -19.98
C PRO A 148 2.72 -16.60 -19.21
N LEU A 149 1.70 -17.27 -19.74
CA LEU A 149 0.45 -17.53 -19.02
C LEU A 149 0.76 -18.28 -17.71
N PRO A 150 0.15 -17.91 -16.56
CA PRO A 150 0.17 -18.76 -15.39
C PRO A 150 -0.62 -20.03 -15.69
N ASP A 151 0.10 -21.14 -15.87
CA ASP A 151 -0.50 -22.46 -16.04
C ASP A 151 -1.00 -22.94 -14.68
N ILE A 152 -2.33 -22.93 -14.48
CA ILE A 152 -2.98 -23.31 -13.22
C ILE A 152 -3.39 -24.77 -13.32
N MET A 153 -2.96 -25.59 -12.36
CA MET A 153 -3.12 -27.03 -12.33
C MET A 153 -3.99 -27.46 -11.14
N THR A 154 -4.75 -28.54 -11.30
CA THR A 154 -5.47 -29.18 -10.18
C THR A 154 -4.52 -29.99 -9.30
N VAL A 155 -4.99 -30.48 -8.15
CA VAL A 155 -4.20 -31.33 -7.24
C VAL A 155 -3.67 -32.58 -7.95
N GLU A 156 -4.50 -33.22 -8.76
CA GLU A 156 -4.16 -34.44 -9.50
C GLU A 156 -3.08 -34.16 -10.55
N GLN A 157 -3.18 -33.02 -11.24
CA GLN A 157 -2.19 -32.60 -12.23
C GLN A 157 -0.86 -32.19 -11.56
N ALA A 158 -0.91 -31.53 -10.41
CA ALA A 158 0.27 -31.16 -9.63
C ALA A 158 1.00 -32.41 -9.09
N ALA A 159 0.24 -33.41 -8.61
CA ALA A 159 0.77 -34.69 -8.17
C ALA A 159 1.51 -35.40 -9.30
N ALA A 160 0.91 -35.45 -10.49
CA ALA A 160 1.56 -36.01 -11.69
C ALA A 160 2.82 -35.22 -12.10
N TYR A 161 2.82 -33.89 -11.93
CA TYR A 161 3.96 -33.03 -12.26
C TYR A 161 5.17 -33.25 -11.34
N LEU A 162 4.93 -33.38 -10.03
CA LEU A 162 5.98 -33.62 -9.04
C LEU A 162 6.35 -35.11 -8.88
N GLY A 163 5.53 -36.02 -9.39
CA GLY A 163 5.72 -37.46 -9.22
C GLY A 163 5.40 -37.95 -7.80
N VAL A 164 4.45 -37.30 -7.13
CA VAL A 164 4.02 -37.61 -5.75
C VAL A 164 2.53 -37.98 -5.72
N THR A 165 2.00 -38.41 -4.57
CA THR A 165 0.56 -38.72 -4.46
C THR A 165 -0.28 -37.46 -4.21
N PRO A 166 -1.58 -37.46 -4.59
CA PRO A 166 -2.47 -36.31 -4.33
C PRO A 166 -2.58 -35.95 -2.85
N GLU A 167 -2.54 -36.95 -1.95
CA GLU A 167 -2.61 -36.75 -0.50
C GLU A 167 -1.38 -35.98 0.02
N GLU A 168 -0.22 -36.23 -0.56
CA GLU A 168 1.02 -35.54 -0.22
C GLU A 168 0.97 -34.07 -0.65
N ILE A 169 0.43 -33.77 -1.84
CA ILE A 169 0.16 -32.39 -2.27
C ILE A 169 -0.78 -31.68 -1.29
N LEU A 170 -1.86 -32.35 -0.85
CA LEU A 170 -2.78 -31.78 0.13
C LEU A 170 -2.07 -31.47 1.47
N SER A 171 -1.22 -32.37 1.95
CA SER A 171 -0.42 -32.15 3.15
C SER A 171 0.53 -30.95 3.01
N LEU A 172 1.16 -30.78 1.84
CA LEU A 172 2.01 -29.61 1.55
C LEU A 172 1.23 -28.29 1.54
N ILE A 173 -0.02 -28.31 1.07
CA ILE A 173 -0.91 -27.14 1.11
C ILE A 173 -1.32 -26.84 2.56
N GLU A 174 -1.70 -27.85 3.35
CA GLU A 174 -2.12 -27.70 4.74
C GLU A 174 -0.99 -27.20 5.66
N THR A 175 0.23 -27.68 5.42
CA THR A 175 1.44 -27.21 6.12
C THR A 175 1.97 -25.87 5.59
N SER A 176 1.27 -25.24 4.65
CA SER A 176 1.64 -23.96 4.02
C SER A 176 2.99 -23.97 3.30
N GLN A 177 3.47 -25.14 2.88
CA GLN A 177 4.69 -25.27 2.07
C GLN A 177 4.42 -25.03 0.58
N LEU A 178 3.20 -25.31 0.12
CA LEU A 178 2.79 -25.10 -1.27
C LEU A 178 1.65 -24.07 -1.35
N GLY A 179 1.84 -23.02 -2.14
CA GLY A 179 0.82 -21.98 -2.33
C GLY A 179 -0.32 -22.46 -3.23
N ALA A 180 -1.55 -22.49 -2.72
CA ALA A 180 -2.74 -22.89 -3.47
C ALA A 180 -3.94 -21.96 -3.19
N VAL A 181 -4.88 -21.90 -4.13
CA VAL A 181 -6.15 -21.17 -4.02
C VAL A 181 -7.30 -22.15 -4.02
N ARG A 182 -8.20 -22.07 -3.03
CA ARG A 182 -9.40 -22.91 -2.98
C ARG A 182 -10.51 -22.31 -3.86
N ALA A 183 -10.95 -23.03 -4.88
CA ALA A 183 -12.01 -22.60 -5.80
C ALA A 183 -13.03 -23.73 -6.00
N GLY A 184 -14.28 -23.50 -5.60
CA GLY A 184 -15.37 -24.45 -5.86
C GLY A 184 -15.22 -25.82 -5.20
N GLY A 185 -14.50 -25.92 -4.08
CA GLY A 185 -14.27 -27.18 -3.38
C GLY A 185 -12.97 -27.89 -3.74
N SER A 186 -12.28 -27.46 -4.81
CA SER A 186 -10.97 -27.98 -5.22
C SER A 186 -9.86 -26.96 -4.98
N TYR A 187 -8.61 -27.42 -4.93
CA TYR A 187 -7.42 -26.55 -4.89
C TYR A 187 -6.86 -26.35 -6.29
N LEU A 188 -6.54 -25.09 -6.59
CA LEU A 188 -5.86 -24.66 -7.81
C LEU A 188 -4.45 -24.19 -7.44
N ILE A 189 -3.47 -24.75 -8.14
CA ILE A 189 -2.04 -24.57 -7.85
C ILE A 189 -1.38 -23.98 -9.10
N ALA A 190 -0.65 -22.88 -8.97
CA ALA A 190 0.11 -22.34 -10.09
C ALA A 190 1.35 -23.21 -10.34
N ARG A 191 1.66 -23.53 -11.61
CA ARG A 191 2.89 -24.27 -11.96
C ARG A 191 4.15 -23.63 -11.36
N SER A 192 4.23 -22.30 -11.35
CA SER A 192 5.36 -21.58 -10.75
C SER A 192 5.58 -21.92 -9.27
N ALA A 193 4.51 -22.17 -8.51
CA ALA A 193 4.64 -22.57 -7.10
C ALA A 193 5.22 -23.99 -6.95
N LEU A 194 4.92 -24.90 -7.89
CA LEU A 194 5.51 -26.24 -7.94
C LEU A 194 7.00 -26.17 -8.31
N ASP A 195 7.35 -25.33 -9.29
CA ASP A 195 8.75 -25.11 -9.69
C ASP A 195 9.57 -24.49 -8.56
N ASP A 196 9.02 -23.49 -7.85
CA ASP A 196 9.64 -22.88 -6.68
C ASP A 196 9.86 -23.89 -5.55
N TYR A 197 8.91 -24.79 -5.31
CA TYR A 197 9.05 -25.84 -4.30
C TYR A 197 10.17 -26.82 -4.67
N ARG A 198 10.22 -27.26 -5.94
CA ARG A 198 11.26 -28.16 -6.45
C ARG A 198 12.65 -27.52 -6.41
N GLY A 199 12.75 -26.20 -6.52
CA GLY A 199 14.03 -25.48 -6.43
C GLY A 199 14.58 -25.32 -5.00
N ARG A 200 13.78 -25.56 -3.96
CA ARG A 200 14.18 -25.38 -2.55
C ARG A 200 14.66 -26.67 -1.85
N GLY A 201 14.35 -27.84 -2.40
CA GLY A 201 14.76 -29.15 -1.88
C GLY A 201 16.05 -29.64 -2.52
#